data_AF-A0A1I7XR78-F1
#
_entry.id   AF-A0A1I7XR78-F1
#
_cell.length_a   1.000
_cell.length_b   1.000
_cell.length_c   1.000
_cell.angle_alpha   90.00
_cell.angle_beta   90.00
_cell.angle_gamma   90.00
#
_symmetry.space_group_name_H-M   'P 1'
#
loop_
_entity.id
_entity.type
_entity.pdbx_description
1 polymer ?
#
loop_
_entity_poly.entity_id
_entity_poly.type
_entity_poly.pdbx_seq_one_letter_code
_entity_poly.pdbx_strand_id
1 'polypeptide(L)' 'MFVERINNITGEREWTVRDEHYDMAQEIARSRFADMILDYNRNEMFLAGLRTVIRELKDKGQSVDVLDIG' A
#
# COMPACT_ATOMS: atom_id res chain seq x y z
N MET A 1 2.46 15.47 11.46
CA MET A 1 2.00 16.34 10.33
C MET A 1 3.21 16.73 9.50
N PHE A 2 3.18 16.57 8.17
CA PHE A 2 4.29 16.99 7.29
C PHE A 2 4.30 18.52 7.11
N VAL A 3 5.49 19.11 7.20
CA VAL A 3 5.76 20.53 6.95
C VAL A 3 6.76 20.61 5.81
N GLU A 4 6.36 21.30 4.74
CA GLU A 4 7.18 21.52 3.56
C GLU A 4 8.33 22.50 3.84
N ARG A 5 9.51 22.24 3.26
CA ARG A 5 10.66 23.15 3.22
C ARG A 5 11.41 22.99 1.89
N ILE A 6 12.18 24.01 1.50
CA ILE A 6 13.12 23.92 0.38
C ILE A 6 14.53 23.66 0.93
N ASN A 7 15.25 22.73 0.30
CA ASN A 7 16.67 22.52 0.56
C ASN A 7 17.48 23.62 -0.14
N ASN A 8 18.15 24.47 0.63
CA ASN A 8 18.87 25.62 0.06
C ASN A 8 20.19 25.26 -0.66
N ILE A 9 20.66 24.01 -0.56
CA ILE A 9 21.85 23.52 -1.28
C ILE A 9 21.45 22.86 -2.60
N THR A 10 20.42 22.02 -2.59
CA THR A 10 20.01 21.24 -3.77
C THR A 10 18.85 21.88 -4.55
N GLY A 11 18.08 22.78 -3.93
CA GLY A 11 16.84 23.34 -4.48
C GLY A 11 15.63 22.41 -4.37
N GLU A 12 15.81 21.20 -3.86
CA GLU A 12 14.76 20.18 -3.77
C GLU A 12 13.69 20.54 -2.73
N ARG A 13 12.46 20.11 -3.01
CA ARG A 13 11.38 20.17 -2.03
C ARG A 13 11.51 18.99 -1.07
N GLU A 14 11.54 19.29 0.21
CA GLU A 14 11.64 18.31 1.28
C GLU A 14 10.49 18.47 2.28
N TRP A 15 10.23 17.43 3.05
CA TRP A 15 9.21 17.43 4.10
C TRP A 15 9.83 17.03 5.43
N THR A 16 9.43 17.72 6.49
CA THR A 16 9.78 17.39 7.89
C THR A 16 8.50 17.07 8.66
N VAL A 17 8.60 16.34 9.77
CA VAL A 17 7.44 16.02 10.60
C VAL A 17 7.43 16.93 11.82
N ARG A 18 6.28 17.57 12.11
CA ARG A 18 6.04 18.22 13.41
C ARG A 18 5.72 17.14 14.45
N ASP A 19 6.55 17.04 15.50
CA ASP A 19 6.40 16.33 16.80
C ASP A 19 7.43 15.21 17.11
N GLU A 20 7.75 15.04 18.40
CA GLU A 20 8.84 14.30 19.05
C GLU A 20 8.48 12.84 19.41
N HIS A 21 7.20 12.45 19.31
CA HIS A 21 6.69 11.07 19.54
C HIS A 21 6.60 10.23 18.24
N TYR A 22 7.73 10.17 17.54
CA TYR A 22 7.96 9.83 16.13
C TYR A 22 7.65 8.38 15.66
N ASP A 23 6.66 7.68 16.21
CA ASP A 23 6.40 6.28 15.83
C ASP A 23 5.60 6.16 14.52
N MET A 24 4.55 6.98 14.36
CA MET A 24 3.60 6.86 13.25
C MET A 24 4.20 7.17 11.86
N ALA A 25 5.03 8.22 11.75
CA ALA A 25 5.65 8.57 10.47
C ALA A 25 6.68 7.53 10.02
N GLN A 26 7.38 6.92 10.98
CA GLN A 26 8.33 5.83 10.70
C GLN A 26 7.60 4.55 10.27
N GLU A 27 6.46 4.23 10.90
CA GLU A 27 5.60 3.12 10.49
C GLU A 27 5.06 3.32 9.07
N ILE A 28 4.56 4.51 8.74
CA ILE A 28 4.12 4.86 7.37
C ILE A 28 5.26 4.74 6.36
N ALA A 29 6.48 5.14 6.71
CA ALA A 29 7.62 5.00 5.81
C ALA A 29 7.96 3.52 5.52
N ARG A 30 7.65 2.60 6.44
CA ARG A 30 7.89 1.15 6.32
C ARG A 30 6.69 0.39 5.75
N SER A 31 5.50 0.96 5.75
CA SER A 31 4.26 0.29 5.29
C SER A 31 4.23 -0.04 3.80
N ARG A 32 5.17 0.49 3.01
CA ARG A 32 5.41 0.02 1.63
C ARG A 32 5.97 -1.39 1.56
N PHE A 33 6.49 -1.92 2.67
CA PHE A 33 7.16 -3.20 2.79
C PHE A 33 8.16 -3.44 1.66
N ALA A 34 9.09 -2.49 1.51
CA ALA A 34 10.11 -2.46 0.46
C ALA A 34 9.53 -2.57 -0.97
N ASP A 35 9.68 -3.75 -1.57
CA ASP A 35 9.27 -4.13 -2.92
C ASP A 35 7.96 -4.89 -2.96
N MET A 36 7.28 -5.13 -1.82
CA MET A 36 6.02 -5.88 -1.76
C MET A 36 4.98 -5.43 -2.80
N ILE A 37 4.80 -4.12 -2.98
CA ILE A 37 3.86 -3.55 -3.96
C ILE A 37 4.40 -3.66 -5.40
N LEU A 38 5.73 -3.66 -5.55
CA LEU A 38 6.43 -3.75 -6.84
C LEU A 38 6.69 -5.21 -7.27
N ASP A 39 6.38 -6.19 -6.43
CA ASP A 39 6.41 -7.61 -6.76
C ASP A 39 5.23 -7.95 -7.69
N TYR A 40 5.47 -7.81 -8.99
CA TYR A 40 4.49 -8.10 -10.03
C TYR A 40 4.03 -9.55 -10.01
N ASN A 41 4.91 -10.51 -9.72
CA ASN A 41 4.54 -11.92 -9.69
C ASN A 41 3.57 -12.18 -8.55
N ARG A 42 3.84 -11.68 -7.34
CA ARG A 42 2.89 -11.72 -6.22
C ARG A 42 1.54 -11.14 -6.64
N ASN A 43 1.53 -9.94 -7.20
CA ASN A 43 0.31 -9.24 -7.61
C ASN A 43 -0.51 -10.04 -8.64
N GLU A 44 0.15 -10.61 -9.65
CA GLU A 44 -0.47 -11.44 -10.68
C GLU A 44 -1.06 -12.74 -10.12
N MET A 45 -0.36 -13.39 -9.18
CA MET A 45 -0.85 -14.61 -8.53
C MET A 45 -2.10 -14.34 -7.67
N PHE A 46 -2.13 -13.25 -6.89
CA PHE A 46 -3.33 -12.85 -6.16
C PHE A 46 -4.49 -12.54 -7.11
N LEU A 47 -4.25 -11.81 -8.20
CA LEU A 47 -5.26 -11.50 -9.21
C LEU A 47 -5.82 -12.77 -9.87
N ALA A 48 -4.97 -13.74 -10.18
CA ALA A 48 -5.39 -15.02 -10.76
C ALA A 48 -6.29 -15.80 -9.79
N GLY A 49 -5.90 -15.90 -8.51
CA GLY A 49 -6.71 -16.56 -7.48
C GLY A 49 -8.08 -15.91 -7.30
N LEU A 50 -8.12 -14.58 -7.18
CA LEU A 50 -9.36 -13.82 -7.06
C LEU A 50 -10.28 -14.05 -8.26
N ARG A 51 -9.75 -14.00 -9.49
CA ARG A 51 -10.54 -14.23 -10.71
C ARG A 51 -11.15 -15.63 -10.75
N THR A 52 -10.40 -16.64 -10.31
CA THR A 52 -10.87 -18.03 -10.26
C THR A 52 -12.03 -18.17 -9.26
N VAL A 53 -11.82 -17.78 -8.00
CA VAL A 53 -12.82 -17.95 -6.94
C VAL A 53 -14.08 -17.13 -7.20
N ILE A 54 -13.93 -15.88 -7.64
CA ILE A 54 -15.08 -15.02 -7.97
C ILE A 54 -15.90 -15.63 -9.11
N ARG A 55 -15.26 -16.20 -10.13
CA ARG A 55 -15.95 -16.87 -11.23
C ARG A 55 -16.71 -18.09 -10.72
N GLU A 56 -16.08 -18.94 -9.91
CA GLU A 56 -16.72 -20.12 -9.34
C GLU A 56 -17.98 -19.79 -8.52
N LEU A 57 -17.94 -18.72 -7.72
CA LEU A 57 -19.10 -18.29 -6.93
C LEU A 57 -20.23 -17.78 -7.83
N LYS A 58 -19.90 -16.98 -8.85
CA LYS A 58 -20.87 -16.49 -9.83
C LYS A 58 -21.51 -17.62 -10.63
N ASP A 59 -20.72 -18.60 -11.06
CA ASP A 59 -21.22 -19.76 -11.81
C ASP A 59 -22.15 -20.64 -10.96
N LYS A 60 -21.96 -20.63 -9.62
CA LYS A 60 -22.88 -21.25 -8.65
C LYS A 60 -24.11 -20.40 -8.32
N GLY A 61 -24.26 -19.21 -8.91
CA GLY A 61 -25.36 -18.28 -8.64
C GLY A 61 -25.32 -17.67 -7.23
N GLN A 62 -24.16 -17.66 -6.58
CA GLN A 62 -23.98 -17.13 -5.22
C GLN A 62 -23.64 -15.63 -5.23
N SER A 63 -23.93 -14.94 -4.14
CA SER A 63 -23.40 -13.58 -3.92
C SER A 63 -21.87 -13.64 -3.76
N VAL A 64 -21.20 -12.56 -4.16
CA VAL A 64 -19.75 -12.45 -4.04
C VAL A 64 -19.44 -11.30 -3.09
N ASP A 65 -19.14 -11.66 -1.85
CA ASP A 65 -18.79 -10.74 -0.77
C ASP A 65 -17.34 -11.03 -0.34
N VAL A 66 -16.40 -10.14 -0.67
CA VAL A 66 -14.96 -10.35 -0.45
C VAL A 66 -14.49 -9.63 0.81
N LEU A 67 -13.73 -10.34 1.64
CA LEU A 67 -13.01 -9.78 2.80
C LEU A 67 -11.52 -9.70 2.48
N ASP A 68 -10.97 -8.48 2.46
CA ASP A 68 -9.54 -8.21 2.29
C ASP A 68 -8.96 -7.73 3.62
N ILE A 69 -7.92 -8.41 4.11
CA ILE A 69 -7.32 -8.17 5.43
C ILE A 69 -5.88 -7.72 5.20
N GLY A 70 -5.60 -6.48 5.61
CA GLY A 70 -4.26 -5.88 5.64
C GLY A 70 -3.70 -5.88 7.05
#